data_AF-A0A962UIG4-F1
#
_entry.id   AF-A0A962UIG4-F1
#
_cell.length_a   1.000
_cell.length_b   1.000
_cell.length_c   1.000
_cell.angle_alpha   90.00
_cell.angle_beta   90.00
_cell.angle_gamma   90.00
#
_symmetry.space_group_name_H-M   'P 1'
#
loop_
_entity.id
_entity.type
_entity.pdbx_description
1 polymer ?
#
loop_
_entity_poly.entity_id
_entity_poly.type
_entity_poly.pdbx_seq_one_letter_code
_entity_poly.pdbx_strand_id
1 'polypeptide(L)'
;MVAVKRLVLDVLKPHQPNALVFSQTLAATGAGYRVQLTVSEVDEHTETLRIVIAGDALEFDAIESAIKRMGGSLHSIDEVEVHSGDGAG
;
A
#
# COMPACT_ATOMS: atom_id res chain seq x y z
N MET A 1 2.80 -22.74 1.31
CA MET A 1 3.54 -21.46 1.20
C MET A 1 2.67 -20.35 1.79
N VAL A 2 3.23 -19.43 2.56
CA VAL A 2 2.47 -18.29 3.13
C VAL A 2 2.63 -17.10 2.20
N ALA A 3 1.51 -16.53 1.75
CA ALA A 3 1.48 -15.36 0.89
C ALA A 3 0.69 -14.24 1.56
N VAL A 4 1.17 -13.00 1.44
CA VAL A 4 0.44 -11.82 1.91
C VAL A 4 -0.67 -11.51 0.91
N LYS A 5 -1.91 -11.46 1.40
CA LYS A 5 -3.11 -11.24 0.59
C LYS A 5 -3.63 -9.81 0.69
N ARG A 6 -3.50 -9.19 1.87
CA ARG A 6 -3.98 -7.84 2.11
C ARG A 6 -3.08 -7.11 3.10
N LEU A 7 -2.86 -5.83 2.85
CA LEU A 7 -2.13 -4.91 3.71
C LEU A 7 -2.93 -3.63 3.87
N VAL A 8 -3.01 -3.13 5.10
CA VAL A 8 -3.50 -1.78 5.40
C VAL A 8 -2.35 -1.00 6.01
N LEU A 9 -2.01 0.11 5.35
CA LEU A 9 -0.84 0.91 5.63
C LEU A 9 -1.29 2.33 5.99
N ASP A 10 -0.69 2.88 7.03
CA ASP A 10 -0.78 4.30 7.34
C ASP A 10 0.44 5.01 6.73
N VAL A 11 0.18 5.92 5.81
CA VAL A 11 1.21 6.60 5.01
C VAL A 11 1.02 8.10 5.11
N LEU A 12 2.07 8.78 5.57
CA LEU A 12 2.15 10.23 5.53
C LEU A 12 2.82 10.65 4.21
N LYS A 13 2.18 11.49 3.41
CA LYS A 13 2.78 12.04 2.19
C LYS A 13 2.68 13.56 2.13
N PRO A 14 3.57 14.24 1.38
CA PRO A 14 3.34 15.62 0.97
C PRO A 14 2.13 15.75 0.04
N HIS A 15 1.63 16.97 -0.18
CA HIS A 15 0.49 17.21 -1.07
C HIS A 15 0.68 16.69 -2.51
N GLN A 16 1.92 16.62 -2.98
CA GLN A 16 2.25 16.08 -4.29
C GLN A 16 3.15 14.83 -4.17
N PRO A 17 2.85 13.73 -4.89
CA PRO A 17 1.79 13.58 -5.89
C PRO A 17 0.38 13.43 -5.29
N ASN A 18 -0.65 13.62 -6.12
CA ASN A 18 -2.04 13.46 -5.69
C ASN A 18 -2.39 11.98 -5.41
N ALA A 19 -3.46 11.75 -4.66
CA ALA A 19 -3.91 10.40 -4.29
C ALA A 19 -4.15 9.47 -5.49
N LEU A 20 -4.59 10.01 -6.63
CA LEU A 20 -4.90 9.24 -7.83
C LEU A 20 -3.63 8.72 -8.53
N VAL A 21 -2.58 9.54 -8.61
CA VAL A 21 -1.27 9.12 -9.13
C VAL A 21 -0.59 8.15 -8.16
N PHE A 22 -0.72 8.41 -6.86
CA PHE A 22 -0.17 7.56 -5.82
C PHE A 22 -0.75 6.14 -5.86
N SER A 23 -2.08 6.03 -5.91
CA SER A 23 -2.78 4.75 -6.01
C SER A 23 -2.49 3.99 -7.30
N GLN A 24 -2.41 4.68 -8.45
CA GLN A 24 -2.01 4.04 -9.72
C GLN A 24 -0.59 3.50 -9.68
N THR A 25 0.35 4.26 -9.11
CA THR A 25 1.76 3.84 -9.00
C THR A 25 1.90 2.62 -8.11
N LEU A 26 1.16 2.57 -7.00
CA LEU A 26 1.09 1.39 -6.14
C LEU A 26 0.47 0.18 -6.85
N ALA A 27 -0.62 0.36 -7.58
CA ALA A 27 -1.26 -0.73 -8.31
C ALA A 27 -0.36 -1.28 -9.42
N ALA A 28 0.51 -0.44 -10.00
CA ALA A 28 1.49 -0.84 -11.00
C ALA A 28 2.69 -1.65 -10.43
N THR A 29 2.83 -1.76 -9.10
CA THR A 29 3.91 -2.55 -8.48
C THR A 29 3.72 -4.06 -8.63
N GLY A 30 2.50 -4.54 -8.91
CA GLY A 30 2.21 -5.95 -9.08
C GLY A 30 0.96 -6.19 -9.94
N ALA A 31 0.95 -7.30 -10.66
CA ALA A 31 -0.20 -7.68 -11.47
C ALA A 31 -1.38 -8.09 -10.57
N GLY A 32 -2.57 -7.55 -10.83
CA GLY A 32 -3.78 -7.87 -10.08
C GLY A 32 -3.89 -7.21 -8.70
N TYR A 33 -3.00 -6.27 -8.37
CA TYR A 33 -3.11 -5.53 -7.12
C TYR A 33 -4.31 -4.58 -7.17
N ARG A 34 -5.19 -4.69 -6.18
CA ARG A 34 -6.28 -3.76 -5.93
C ARG A 34 -5.84 -2.80 -4.83
N VAL A 35 -5.67 -1.53 -5.19
CA VAL A 35 -5.31 -0.46 -4.27
C VAL A 35 -6.53 0.42 -4.00
N GLN A 36 -6.84 0.62 -2.74
CA GLN A 36 -7.81 1.60 -2.27
C GLN A 36 -7.08 2.58 -1.35
N LEU A 37 -7.28 3.87 -1.58
CA LEU A 37 -6.65 4.94 -0.82
C LEU A 37 -7.75 5.83 -0.26
N THR A 38 -7.68 6.08 1.03
CA THR A 38 -8.57 6.99 1.75
C THR A 38 -7.71 8.05 2.42
N VAL A 39 -8.05 9.32 2.19
CA VAL A 39 -7.43 10.43 2.91
C VAL A 39 -8.08 10.49 4.29
N SER A 40 -7.30 10.27 5.34
CA SER A 40 -7.77 10.31 6.73
C SER A 40 -7.71 11.74 7.28
N GLU A 41 -6.60 12.44 7.00
CA GLU A 41 -6.35 13.78 7.53
C GLU A 41 -5.52 14.59 6.53
N VAL A 42 -5.73 15.91 6.54
CA VAL A 42 -5.01 16.88 5.70
C VAL A 42 -4.48 17.97 6.62
N ASP A 43 -3.17 18.07 6.70
CA ASP A 43 -2.42 19.11 7.40
C ASP A 43 -1.97 20.21 6.43
N GLU A 44 -1.32 21.25 6.97
CA GLU A 44 -0.83 22.41 6.20
C GLU A 44 0.21 22.03 5.12
N HIS A 45 0.95 20.94 5.30
CA HIS A 45 2.01 20.51 4.39
C HIS A 45 1.98 19.01 4.05
N THR A 46 1.19 18.22 4.77
CA THR A 46 1.16 16.76 4.67
C THR A 46 -0.27 16.25 4.65
N GLU A 47 -0.44 15.04 4.13
CA GLU A 47 -1.70 14.32 4.15
C GLU A 47 -1.45 12.93 4.72
N THR A 48 -2.28 12.54 5.68
CA THR A 48 -2.28 11.20 6.25
C THR A 48 -3.26 10.34 5.45
N LEU A 49 -2.73 9.28 4.86
CA LEU A 49 -3.47 8.37 3.99
C LEU A 49 -3.53 6.98 4.59
N ARG A 50 -4.74 6.40 4.57
CA ARG A 50 -4.93 4.97 4.76
C ARG A 50 -4.94 4.28 3.41
N ILE A 51 -4.01 3.37 3.20
CA ILE A 51 -3.85 2.63 1.94
C ILE A 51 -4.11 1.16 2.18
N VAL A 52 -5.06 0.61 1.44
CA VAL A 52 -5.44 -0.79 1.48
C VAL A 52 -5.01 -1.42 0.15
N ILE A 53 -4.18 -2.44 0.22
CA ILE A 53 -3.67 -3.16 -0.94
C ILE A 53 -4.08 -4.62 -0.80
N ALA A 54 -4.74 -5.18 -1.81
CA ALA A 54 -5.11 -6.58 -1.85
C ALA A 54 -4.61 -7.24 -3.14
N GLY A 55 -4.16 -8.49 -3.07
CA GLY A 55 -3.63 -9.24 -4.19
C GLY A 55 -3.32 -10.68 -3.82
N ASP A 56 -2.85 -11.48 -4.78
CA ASP A 56 -2.57 -12.90 -4.54
C ASP A 56 -1.22 -13.17 -3.88
N ALA A 57 -0.23 -12.32 -4.16
CA ALA A 57 1.10 -12.37 -3.56
C ALA A 57 1.64 -10.94 -3.48
N LEU A 58 1.40 -10.26 -2.36
CA LEU A 58 1.84 -8.89 -2.14
C LEU A 58 3.32 -8.86 -1.73
N GLU A 59 4.14 -8.25 -2.57
CA GLU A 59 5.54 -7.93 -2.30
C GLU A 59 5.64 -6.61 -1.52
N PHE A 60 5.70 -6.71 -0.18
CA PHE A 60 5.75 -5.54 0.70
C PHE A 60 6.93 -4.61 0.40
N ASP A 61 8.12 -5.15 0.13
CA ASP A 61 9.33 -4.38 -0.15
C ASP A 61 9.18 -3.48 -1.40
N ALA A 62 8.52 -4.01 -2.44
CA ALA A 62 8.22 -3.26 -3.65
C ALA A 62 7.20 -2.12 -3.41
N ILE A 63 6.20 -2.38 -2.57
CA ILE A 63 5.18 -1.41 -2.16
C ILE A 63 5.83 -0.29 -1.32
N GLU A 64 6.60 -0.64 -0.31
CA GLU A 64 7.30 0.32 0.56
C GLU A 64 8.26 1.19 -0.25
N SER A 65 9.02 0.58 -1.16
CA SER A 65 9.91 1.28 -2.07
C SER A 65 9.15 2.26 -2.98
N ALA A 66 7.97 1.88 -3.48
CA ALA A 66 7.14 2.78 -4.29
C ALA A 66 6.61 3.97 -3.48
N ILE A 67 6.19 3.76 -2.23
CA ILE A 67 5.76 4.81 -1.30
C ILE A 67 6.88 5.83 -1.09
N LYS A 68 8.08 5.33 -0.72
CA LYS A 68 9.27 6.16 -0.48
C LYS A 68 9.68 6.97 -1.71
N ARG A 69 9.65 6.36 -2.91
CA ARG A 69 9.98 7.05 -4.18
C ARG A 69 9.03 8.21 -4.49
N MET A 70 7.79 8.13 -4.05
CA MET A 70 6.79 9.20 -4.24
C MET A 70 6.86 10.28 -3.14
N GLY A 71 7.85 10.22 -2.24
CA GLY A 71 7.98 11.13 -1.11
C GLY A 71 7.05 10.80 0.07
N GLY A 72 6.38 9.64 0.04
CA GLY A 72 5.60 9.16 1.16
C GLY A 72 6.46 8.43 2.19
N SER A 73 6.03 8.48 3.44
CA SER A 73 6.62 7.78 4.57
C SER A 73 5.60 6.80 5.14
N LEU A 74 5.98 5.52 5.23
CA LEU A 74 5.18 4.53 5.94
C LEU A 74 5.32 4.78 7.44
N HIS A 75 4.22 5.09 8.12
CA HIS A 75 4.17 5.27 9.57
C HIS A 75 3.96 3.92 10.28
N SER A 76 2.94 3.17 9.88
CA SER A 76 2.60 1.88 10.46
C SER A 76 1.92 0.95 9.46
N ILE A 77 1.96 -0.35 9.78
CA ILE A 77 1.11 -1.37 9.16
C ILE A 77 -0.04 -1.61 10.15
N ASP A 78 -1.25 -1.21 9.77
CA ASP A 78 -2.42 -1.28 10.63
C ASP A 78 -3.08 -2.66 10.61
N GLU A 79 -3.05 -3.33 9.45
CA GLU A 79 -3.64 -4.66 9.27
C GLU A 79 -2.83 -5.44 8.25
N VAL A 80 -2.67 -6.74 8.50
CA VAL A 80 -2.03 -7.68 7.59
C VAL A 80 -2.87 -8.95 7.51
N GLU A 81 -3.17 -9.38 6.31
CA GLU A 81 -3.79 -10.67 6.03
C GLU A 81 -2.81 -11.53 5.25
N VAL A 82 -2.52 -12.71 5.79
CA VAL A 82 -1.70 -13.72 5.13
C VAL A 82 -2.48 -15.01 4.97
N HIS A 83 -2.26 -15.68 3.86
CA HIS A 83 -2.88 -16.97 3.57
C HIS A 83 -1.78 -18.01 3.42
N SER A 84 -1.82 -19.05 4.24
CA SER A 84 -1.08 -20.28 4.01
C SER A 84 -1.80 -21.11 2.95
N GLY A 85 -1.32 -21.09 1.72
CA GLY A 85 -1.74 -22.06 0.72
C GLY A 85 -1.20 -23.43 1.09
N ASP A 86 -2.08 -24.43 1.14
CA ASP A 86 -1.70 -25.84 1.22
C ASP A 86 -1.00 -26.18 -0.10
N GLY A 87 0.28 -26.55 -0.04
CA GLY A 87 0.95 -27.16 -1.17
C GLY A 87 0.42 -28.57 -1.35
N ALA A 88 -0.83 -28.72 -1.78
CA ALA A 88 -1.39 -29.98 -2.23
C ALA A 88 -1.24 -30.04 -3.75
N GLY A 89 -0.03 -30.38 -4.18
CA GLY A 89 0.32 -30.79 -5.53
C GLY A 89 1.32 -31.92 -5.44
#